data_AF-A0A2W5A923-F1
#
_entry.id   AF-A0A2W5A923-F1
#
_cell.length_a   1.000
_cell.length_b   1.000
_cell.length_c   1.000
_cell.angle_alpha   90.00
_cell.angle_beta   90.00
_cell.angle_gamma   90.00
#
_symmetry.space_group_name_H-M   'P 1'
#
loop_
_entity.id
_entity.type
_entity.pdbx_description
1 polymer ?
#
loop_
_entity_poly.entity_id
_entity_poly.type
_entity_poly.pdbx_seq_one_letter_code
_entity_poly.pdbx_strand_id
1 'polypeptide(L)'
;MLAQSQIPDFLFGDQNTEQSVDGGDPASIRWRIFRNGEEILDFVATLKPESETATRISVDVVAPSNGRFARTSERLKQHPEIKSLYLDAARETVASTLEHRPFEPSQLAQSLAVAAITNAKSIMGPSGEELEKKGLASIHDAYEREAAGAR
;
A
#
# COMPACT_ATOMS: atom_id res chain seq x y z
N MET A 1 -0.08 -11.46 16.99
CA MET A 1 -1.05 -11.62 15.89
C MET A 1 -0.68 -10.68 14.73
N LEU A 2 -0.76 -9.36 14.89
CA LEU A 2 -0.22 -8.40 13.89
C LEU A 2 1.32 -8.42 13.76
N ALA A 3 2.06 -8.66 14.84
CA ALA A 3 3.53 -8.78 14.79
C ALA A 3 4.04 -10.02 13.99
N GLN A 4 3.13 -10.85 13.46
CA GLN A 4 3.44 -12.00 12.62
C GLN A 4 2.94 -11.84 11.19
N SER A 5 2.24 -10.73 10.88
CA SER A 5 1.75 -10.47 9.53
C SER A 5 2.88 -9.96 8.64
N GLN A 6 2.73 -10.13 7.33
CA GLN A 6 3.68 -9.61 6.35
C GLN A 6 2.93 -8.78 5.32
N ILE A 7 3.61 -7.76 4.78
CA ILE A 7 3.09 -6.99 3.67
C ILE A 7 3.23 -7.85 2.41
N PRO A 8 2.26 -7.93 1.50
CA PRO A 8 2.39 -8.79 0.33
C PRO A 8 3.55 -8.38 -0.60
N ASP A 9 4.44 -9.32 -0.90
CA ASP A 9 5.64 -9.06 -1.71
C ASP A 9 5.35 -8.57 -3.13
N PHE A 10 4.20 -8.96 -3.71
CA PHE A 10 3.82 -8.57 -5.07
C PHE A 10 3.74 -7.04 -5.25
N LEU A 11 3.58 -6.27 -4.18
CA LEU A 11 3.57 -4.81 -4.21
C LEU A 11 4.92 -4.22 -4.61
N PHE A 12 6.00 -4.95 -4.39
CA PHE A 12 7.36 -4.52 -4.70
C PHE A 12 7.86 -5.06 -6.06
N GLY A 13 6.99 -5.74 -6.81
CA GLY A 13 7.29 -6.38 -8.09
C GLY A 13 8.06 -7.70 -7.91
N ASP A 14 8.75 -8.15 -8.96
CA ASP A 14 9.57 -9.37 -8.96
C ASP A 14 10.93 -9.16 -8.26
N GLN A 15 10.92 -8.37 -7.19
CA GLN A 15 12.09 -8.04 -6.41
C GLN A 15 12.12 -8.97 -5.20
N ASN A 16 13.26 -9.64 -4.98
CA ASN A 16 13.46 -10.41 -3.77
C ASN A 16 13.60 -9.44 -2.59
N THR A 17 12.47 -9.09 -1.98
CA THR A 17 12.39 -8.23 -0.80
C THR A 17 12.51 -9.06 0.46
N GLU A 18 13.28 -8.55 1.42
CA GLU A 18 13.32 -9.10 2.76
C GLU A 18 12.40 -8.26 3.65
N GLN A 19 11.70 -8.89 4.60
CA GLN A 19 10.80 -8.20 5.51
C GLN A 19 11.13 -8.51 6.96
N SER A 20 11.07 -7.48 7.81
CA SER A 20 11.17 -7.62 9.27
C SER A 20 9.98 -6.92 9.91
N VAL A 21 9.38 -7.56 10.91
CA VAL A 21 8.30 -6.97 11.70
C VAL A 21 8.81 -6.69 13.09
N ASP A 22 8.67 -5.44 13.54
CA ASP A 22 8.94 -5.02 14.90
C ASP A 22 7.61 -4.68 15.59
N GLY A 23 7.32 -5.42 16.67
CA GLY A 23 6.17 -5.20 17.54
C GLY A 23 6.59 -5.07 19.01
N GLY A 24 7.84 -4.67 19.27
CA GLY A 24 8.35 -4.47 20.63
C GLY A 24 7.72 -3.28 21.36
N ASP A 25 7.18 -2.32 20.61
CA ASP A 25 6.41 -1.20 21.14
C ASP A 25 4.91 -1.57 21.23
N PRO A 26 4.28 -1.56 22.42
CA PRO A 26 2.85 -1.85 22.53
C PRO A 26 1.95 -0.83 21.82
N ALA A 27 2.45 0.37 21.50
CA ALA A 27 1.70 1.41 20.79
C ALA A 27 1.94 1.43 19.28
N SER A 28 2.83 0.57 18.75
CA SER A 28 3.10 0.55 17.31
C SER A 28 3.55 -0.79 16.78
N ILE A 29 3.28 -1.03 15.50
CA ILE A 29 3.82 -2.16 14.75
C ILE A 29 4.47 -1.60 13.49
N ARG A 30 5.71 -2.03 13.24
CA ARG A 30 6.50 -1.58 12.11
C ARG A 30 6.88 -2.75 11.22
N TRP A 31 6.44 -2.73 9.97
CA TRP A 31 6.94 -3.62 8.93
C TRP A 31 8.03 -2.89 8.14
N ARG A 32 9.25 -3.39 8.21
CA ARG A 32 10.42 -2.86 7.52
C ARG A 32 10.69 -3.70 6.29
N ILE A 33 10.75 -3.06 5.13
CA ILE A 33 11.01 -3.70 3.85
C ILE A 33 12.44 -3.39 3.44
N PHE A 34 13.18 -4.42 3.08
CA PHE A 34 14.56 -4.33 2.65
C PHE A 34 14.74 -4.89 1.24
N ARG A 35 15.76 -4.37 0.56
CA ARG A 35 16.22 -4.90 -0.73
C ARG A 35 17.74 -4.91 -0.74
N ASN A 36 18.33 -6.10 -0.88
CA ASN A 36 19.78 -6.31 -0.81
C ASN A 36 20.38 -5.75 0.49
N GLY A 37 19.74 -5.98 1.63
CA GLY A 37 20.18 -5.49 2.95
C GLY A 37 19.98 -4.01 3.23
N GLU A 38 19.42 -3.23 2.29
CA GLU A 38 19.09 -1.81 2.50
C GLU A 38 17.60 -1.61 2.69
N GLU A 39 17.19 -0.84 3.71
CA GLU A 39 15.80 -0.48 3.95
C GLU A 39 15.28 0.39 2.80
N ILE A 40 14.10 0.04 2.27
CA ILE A 40 13.47 0.74 1.15
C ILE A 40 12.20 1.47 1.56
N LEU A 41 11.50 0.94 2.57
CA LEU A 41 10.21 1.43 3.03
C LEU A 41 9.88 0.84 4.40
N ASP A 42 9.24 1.65 5.22
CA ASP A 42 8.64 1.24 6.48
C ASP A 42 7.13 1.47 6.43
N PHE A 43 6.36 0.48 6.87
CA PHE A 43 4.95 0.65 7.18
C PHE A 43 4.81 0.71 8.69
N VAL A 44 4.16 1.76 9.19
CA VAL A 44 3.99 1.98 10.63
C VAL A 44 2.51 2.00 10.94
N ALA A 45 2.03 1.00 11.67
CA ALA A 45 0.73 1.04 12.32
C ALA A 45 0.90 1.63 13.73
N THR A 46 0.21 2.73 14.02
CA THR A 46 0.09 3.30 15.36
C THR A 46 -1.22 2.88 15.98
N LEU A 47 -1.17 2.36 17.20
CA LEU A 47 -2.30 1.86 17.96
C LEU A 47 -2.64 2.89 19.03
N LYS A 48 -3.84 3.47 18.95
CA LYS A 48 -4.35 4.42 19.93
C LYS A 48 -5.62 3.88 20.58
N PRO A 49 -5.63 3.63 21.90
CA PRO A 49 -6.86 3.30 22.61
C PRO A 49 -7.87 4.44 22.47
N GLU A 50 -9.10 4.12 22.06
CA GLU A 50 -10.23 5.05 22.05
C GLU A 50 -11.17 4.79 23.24
N SER A 51 -11.23 3.54 23.68
CA SER A 51 -11.94 3.09 24.87
C SER A 51 -11.31 1.79 25.40
N GLU A 52 -11.89 1.21 26.44
CA GLU A 52 -11.48 -0.11 26.96
C GLU A 52 -11.66 -1.25 25.95
N THR A 53 -12.51 -1.08 24.94
CA THR A 53 -12.85 -2.12 23.96
C THR A 53 -12.53 -1.73 22.51
N ALA A 54 -12.00 -0.53 22.29
CA ALA A 54 -11.75 -0.01 20.95
C ALA A 54 -10.36 0.61 20.85
N THR A 55 -9.64 0.21 19.80
CA THR A 55 -8.34 0.77 19.43
C THR A 55 -8.43 1.29 18.00
N ARG A 56 -8.09 2.55 17.81
CA ARG A 56 -7.88 3.12 16.48
C ARG A 56 -6.50 2.72 15.99
N ILE A 57 -6.46 2.16 14.79
CA ILE A 57 -5.21 1.85 14.11
C ILE A 57 -5.04 2.83 12.95
N SER A 58 -3.96 3.60 12.99
CA SER A 58 -3.56 4.48 11.90
C SER A 58 -2.34 3.88 11.22
N VAL A 59 -2.34 3.82 9.89
CA VAL A 59 -1.21 3.29 9.12
C VAL A 59 -0.57 4.41 8.31
N ASP A 60 0.76 4.49 8.33
CA ASP A 60 1.54 5.36 7.46
C ASP A 60 2.66 4.59 6.76
N VAL A 61 3.16 5.19 5.67
CA VAL A 61 4.30 4.73 4.90
C VAL A 61 5.42 5.75 5.06
N VAL A 62 6.53 5.28 5.62
CA VAL A 62 7.73 6.07 5.89
C VAL A 62 8.82 5.60 4.95
N ALA A 63 9.38 6.51 4.17
CA ALA A 63 10.57 6.23 3.38
C ALA A 63 11.83 6.46 4.22
N PRO A 64 12.92 5.71 3.96
CA PRO A 64 14.20 5.94 4.64
C PRO A 64 14.68 7.36 4.38
N SER A 65 15.29 7.97 5.40
CA SER A 65 15.81 9.35 5.33
C SER A 65 17.25 9.44 4.79
N ASN A 66 17.92 8.30 4.61
CA ASN A 66 19.30 8.18 4.15
C ASN A 66 19.47 6.97 3.22
N GLY A 67 20.70 6.73 2.74
CA GLY A 67 21.02 5.62 1.83
C GLY A 67 20.55 5.83 0.39
N ARG A 68 20.64 4.78 -0.44
CA ARG A 68 20.28 4.87 -1.87
C ARG A 68 18.79 5.13 -2.11
N PHE A 69 17.96 4.84 -1.10
CA PHE A 69 16.52 4.98 -1.13
C PHE A 69 16.02 6.27 -0.45
N ALA A 70 16.91 7.19 -0.07
CA ALA A 70 16.51 8.48 0.53
C ALA A 70 15.55 9.30 -0.34
N ARG A 71 15.64 9.14 -1.67
CA ARG A 71 14.75 9.81 -2.63
C ARG A 71 13.36 9.18 -2.74
N THR A 72 13.12 8.04 -2.09
CA THR A 72 11.81 7.38 -2.07
C THR A 72 10.74 8.28 -1.45
N SER A 73 11.09 9.09 -0.44
CA SER A 73 10.17 10.08 0.15
C SER A 73 9.66 11.10 -0.87
N GLU A 74 10.56 11.64 -1.69
CA GLU A 74 10.21 12.58 -2.75
C GLU A 74 9.38 11.90 -3.84
N ARG A 75 9.74 10.67 -4.21
CA ARG A 75 8.98 9.88 -5.18
C ARG A 75 7.55 9.61 -4.71
N LEU A 76 7.35 9.25 -3.45
CA LEU A 76 6.01 9.02 -2.88
C LEU A 76 5.18 10.31 -2.81
N LYS A 77 5.82 11.48 -2.67
CA LYS A 77 5.14 12.78 -2.74
C LYS A 77 4.73 13.14 -4.17
N GLN A 78 5.58 12.81 -5.15
CA GLN A 78 5.30 13.03 -6.56
C GLN A 78 4.26 12.05 -7.12
N HIS A 79 4.14 10.89 -6.50
CA HIS A 79 3.24 9.79 -6.90
C HIS A 79 2.33 9.36 -5.74
N PRO A 80 1.36 10.21 -5.33
CA PRO A 80 0.46 9.92 -4.21
C PRO A 80 -0.37 8.65 -4.42
N GLU A 81 -0.65 8.26 -5.67
CA GLU A 81 -1.32 7.01 -6.02
C GLU A 81 -0.52 5.77 -5.62
N ILE A 82 0.80 5.81 -5.75
CA ILE A 82 1.68 4.71 -5.29
C ILE A 82 1.66 4.65 -3.77
N LYS A 83 1.69 5.82 -3.10
CA LYS A 83 1.53 5.87 -1.64
C LYS A 83 0.17 5.30 -1.21
N SER A 84 -0.92 5.61 -1.92
CA SER A 84 -2.25 5.10 -1.62
C SER A 84 -2.31 3.58 -1.74
N LEU A 85 -1.78 3.01 -2.82
CA LEU A 85 -1.69 1.57 -3.00
C LEU A 85 -0.97 0.88 -1.82
N TYR A 86 0.17 1.42 -1.40
CA TYR A 86 0.90 0.90 -0.25
C TYR A 86 0.08 1.01 1.05
N LEU A 87 -0.58 2.14 1.29
CA LEU A 87 -1.43 2.31 2.47
C LEU A 87 -2.62 1.34 2.47
N ASP A 88 -3.28 1.13 1.33
CA ASP A 88 -4.43 0.24 1.23
C ASP A 88 -4.01 -1.21 1.45
N ALA A 89 -2.85 -1.61 0.93
CA ALA A 89 -2.31 -2.94 1.19
C ALA A 89 -1.96 -3.16 2.66
N ALA A 90 -1.37 -2.16 3.32
CA ALA A 90 -1.07 -2.26 4.74
C ALA A 90 -2.35 -2.27 5.60
N ARG A 91 -3.37 -1.48 5.24
CA ARG A 91 -4.70 -1.52 5.89
C ARG A 91 -5.37 -2.88 5.73
N GLU A 92 -5.36 -3.44 4.53
CA GLU A 92 -5.92 -4.76 4.26
C GLU A 92 -5.14 -5.87 4.99
N THR A 93 -3.81 -5.73 5.11
CA THR A 93 -2.99 -6.64 5.94
C THR A 93 -3.43 -6.58 7.40
N VAL A 94 -3.65 -5.38 7.94
CA VAL A 94 -4.17 -5.21 9.31
C VAL A 94 -5.56 -5.81 9.44
N ALA A 95 -6.49 -5.46 8.56
CA ALA A 95 -7.88 -5.93 8.60
C ALA A 95 -7.97 -7.46 8.51
N SER A 96 -7.35 -8.05 7.50
CA SER A 96 -7.36 -9.51 7.29
C SER A 96 -6.72 -10.26 8.47
N THR A 97 -5.64 -9.74 9.05
CA THR A 97 -5.00 -10.33 10.24
C THR A 97 -5.93 -10.28 11.46
N LEU A 98 -6.61 -9.15 11.70
CA LEU A 98 -7.52 -9.00 12.84
C LEU A 98 -8.79 -9.84 12.68
N GLU A 99 -9.30 -9.95 11.45
CA GLU A 99 -10.50 -10.71 11.10
C GLU A 99 -10.21 -12.21 10.90
N HIS A 100 -8.94 -12.64 11.01
CA HIS A 100 -8.51 -14.02 10.80
C HIS A 100 -8.91 -14.58 9.43
N ARG A 101 -8.89 -13.72 8.40
CA ARG A 101 -9.18 -14.09 7.01
C ARG A 101 -7.95 -13.95 6.12
N PRO A 102 -7.91 -14.60 4.95
CA PRO A 102 -6.86 -14.34 3.96
C PRO A 102 -6.87 -12.87 3.51
N PHE A 103 -5.69 -12.38 3.12
CA PHE A 103 -5.56 -11.12 2.41
C PHE A 103 -6.37 -11.16 1.10
N GLU A 104 -7.16 -10.12 0.82
CA GLU A 104 -7.99 -10.03 -0.38
C GLU A 104 -7.43 -9.00 -1.37
N PRO A 105 -6.75 -9.43 -2.46
CA PRO A 105 -6.18 -8.50 -3.43
C PRO A 105 -7.22 -7.64 -4.17
N SER A 106 -8.47 -8.09 -4.24
CA SER A 106 -9.59 -7.33 -4.80
C SER A 106 -9.83 -6.01 -4.08
N GLN A 107 -9.51 -5.93 -2.78
CA GLN A 107 -9.60 -4.69 -2.00
C GLN A 107 -8.60 -3.63 -2.49
N LEU A 108 -7.55 -4.04 -3.23
CA LEU A 108 -6.57 -3.14 -3.82
C LEU A 108 -6.85 -2.77 -5.27
N ALA A 109 -7.89 -3.34 -5.90
CA ALA A 109 -8.03 -3.27 -7.36
C ALA A 109 -8.08 -1.84 -7.90
N GLN A 110 -8.75 -0.90 -7.21
CA GLN A 110 -8.74 0.52 -7.57
C GLN A 110 -7.32 1.10 -7.51
N SER A 111 -6.66 0.98 -6.37
CA SER A 111 -5.34 1.58 -6.14
C SER A 111 -4.27 0.96 -7.04
N LEU A 112 -4.38 -0.34 -7.33
CA LEU A 112 -3.55 -1.04 -8.32
C LEU A 112 -3.78 -0.48 -9.73
N ALA A 113 -5.03 -0.31 -10.13
CA ALA A 113 -5.37 0.16 -11.46
C ALA A 113 -4.94 1.64 -11.68
N VAL A 114 -5.15 2.51 -10.68
CA VAL A 114 -4.66 3.89 -10.71
C VAL A 114 -3.13 3.94 -10.76
N ALA A 115 -2.44 3.16 -9.91
CA ALA A 115 -0.97 3.12 -9.91
C ALA A 115 -0.40 2.57 -11.23
N ALA A 116 -1.04 1.57 -11.83
CA ALA A 116 -0.65 1.02 -13.13
C ALA A 116 -0.79 2.06 -14.25
N ILE A 117 -1.90 2.80 -14.27
CA ILE A 117 -2.15 3.89 -15.21
C ILE A 117 -1.08 4.98 -15.09
N THR A 118 -0.75 5.42 -13.87
CA THR A 118 0.22 6.51 -13.71
C THR A 118 1.63 6.07 -14.08
N ASN A 119 2.02 4.84 -13.75
CA ASN A 119 3.30 4.28 -14.21
C ASN A 119 3.35 4.15 -15.75
N ALA A 120 2.24 3.77 -16.39
CA ALA A 120 2.13 3.71 -17.85
C ALA A 120 2.36 5.09 -18.51
N LYS A 121 1.86 6.18 -17.91
CA LYS A 121 2.16 7.55 -18.34
C LYS A 121 3.65 7.87 -18.28
N SER A 122 4.30 7.54 -17.17
CA SER A 122 5.74 7.80 -17.00
C SER A 122 6.62 7.03 -17.98
N ILE A 123 6.18 5.87 -18.47
CA ILE A 123 6.92 5.02 -19.42
C ILE A 123 6.62 5.41 -20.88
N MET A 124 5.37 5.76 -21.20
CA MET A 124 4.92 5.94 -22.60
C MET A 124 4.79 7.39 -23.06
N GLY A 125 5.00 8.37 -22.18
CA GLY A 125 4.92 9.78 -22.55
C GLY A 125 3.50 10.20 -22.98
N PRO A 126 3.32 11.00 -24.06
CA PRO A 126 2.01 11.51 -24.49
C PRO A 126 0.96 10.41 -24.77
N SER A 127 1.39 9.24 -25.24
CA SER A 127 0.53 8.09 -25.47
C SER A 127 -0.07 7.50 -24.18
N GLY A 128 0.59 7.72 -23.04
CA GLY A 128 0.10 7.30 -21.73
C GLY A 128 -0.94 8.24 -21.13
N GLU A 129 -1.01 9.50 -21.56
CA GLU A 129 -1.99 10.49 -21.08
C GLU A 129 -3.42 10.16 -21.55
N GLU A 130 -3.56 9.65 -22.77
CA GLU A 130 -4.86 9.23 -23.31
C GLU A 130 -5.33 7.91 -22.69
N LEU A 131 -4.39 7.00 -22.38
CA LEU A 131 -4.67 5.78 -21.62
C LEU A 131 -5.05 6.09 -20.18
N GLU A 132 -4.46 7.11 -19.56
CA GLU A 132 -4.82 7.56 -18.22
C GLU A 132 -6.26 8.08 -18.16
N LYS A 133 -6.63 8.99 -19.07
CA LYS A 133 -8.01 9.49 -19.12
C LYS A 133 -9.04 8.39 -19.37
N LYS A 134 -8.77 7.48 -20.31
CA LYS A 134 -9.69 6.39 -20.63
C LYS A 134 -9.74 5.33 -19.53
N GLY A 135 -8.59 5.01 -18.93
CA GLY A 135 -8.47 4.03 -17.85
C GLY A 135 -9.18 4.48 -16.58
N LEU A 136 -8.94 5.72 -16.12
CA LEU A 136 -9.57 6.25 -14.91
C LEU A 136 -11.10 6.31 -15.04
N ALA A 137 -11.60 6.77 -16.20
CA ALA A 137 -13.05 6.78 -16.48
C ALA A 137 -13.63 5.35 -16.49
N SER A 138 -12.96 4.40 -17.13
CA SER A 138 -13.43 3.02 -17.20
C SER A 138 -13.42 2.31 -15.83
N ILE A 139 -12.46 2.59 -14.96
CA ILE A 139 -12.41 2.05 -13.59
C ILE A 139 -13.55 2.62 -12.77
N HIS A 140 -13.77 3.93 -12.85
CA HIS A 140 -14.87 4.60 -12.16
C HIS A 140 -16.23 4.00 -12.56
N ASP A 141 -16.50 3.89 -13.87
CA ASP A 141 -17.73 3.32 -14.40
C ASP A 141 -17.93 1.84 -14.04
N ALA A 142 -16.85 1.05 -13.96
CA ALA A 142 -16.93 -0.35 -13.53
C ALA A 142 -17.34 -0.46 -12.06
N TYR A 143 -16.78 0.40 -11.21
CA TYR A 143 -17.09 0.41 -9.79
C TYR A 143 -18.49 0.94 -9.47
N GLU A 144 -18.95 1.99 -10.16
CA GLU A 144 -20.33 2.45 -10.01
C GLU A 144 -21.33 1.34 -10.37
N ARG A 145 -21.02 0.52 -11.38
CA ARG A 145 -21.84 -0.63 -11.76
C ARG A 145 -21.80 -1.77 -10.73
N GLU A 146 -20.63 -2.12 -10.20
CA GLU A 146 -20.50 -3.13 -9.13
C GLU A 146 -21.19 -2.67 -7.83
N ALA A 147 -21.01 -1.41 -7.42
CA ALA A 147 -21.65 -0.83 -6.24
C ALA A 147 -23.18 -0.71 -6.39
N ALA A 148 -23.67 -0.52 -7.63
CA ALA A 148 -25.09 -0.54 -7.95
C ALA A 148 -25.69 -1.97 -8.04
N GLY A 149 -24.89 -3.02 -7.79
CA GLY A 149 -25.35 -4.41 -7.79
C GLY A 149 -25.66 -4.97 -9.18
N ALA A 150 -25.13 -4.37 -10.25
CA ALA A 150 -25.31 -4.87 -11.60
C ALA A 150 -24.45 -6.12 -11.81
N ARG A 151 -25.08 -7.30 -11.75
CA ARG A 151 -24.57 -8.55 -12.36
C ARG A 151 -25.14 -8.70 -13.76
#